data_AF-A0A223VBC0-F1
#
_entry.id   AF-A0A223VBC0-F1
#
_cell.length_a   1.000
_cell.length_b   1.000
_cell.length_c   1.000
_cell.angle_alpha   90.00
_cell.angle_beta   90.00
_cell.angle_gamma   90.00
#
_symmetry.space_group_name_H-M   'P 1'
#
loop_
_entity.id
_entity.type
_entity.pdbx_description
1 polymer ?
#
loop_
_entity_poly.entity_id
_entity_poly.type
_entity_poly.pdbx_seq_one_letter_code
_entity_poly.pdbx_strand_id
1 'polypeptide(L)'
;MNKFKVYILFLLMLIGSNVNSQVGDLELRNYFNAMVFLKDSATIKQNINGIEHEVYLKNPNTKKLIPMKSVGVGSGFFISKGLDDYLVTAQHVGVNISKRGTIAYRNASGKKIEVKLEDITYENENWVYHQEADVAVLHLNLKEKDEEFIKGLEIRFIDYWYLMRDQVAPDRFTDLHVVGYPLGLGVTELNISPITKKVRVSSDILVLPRADRGNLSHFFLLDDPSTSGFSGGPIVYLGDPIISKDKKTYLPSPMRIMGLVHGTISDPKDKAGRFSAIVPSYLIAETIDLAPSFEGTYTYKYPNGKLWSRRIYKNGIPWTVIDNYDPEGKPQEKGTLKDGTGTLNTYDAKGKLIYVERFEKGIRLSLSPVMTTEELEKFGGFAPAKPDEND
;
A
#
# COMPACT_ATOMS: atom_id res chain seq x y z
N MET A 1 -22.24 -0.87 -47.63
CA MET A 1 -21.61 -0.14 -46.50
C MET A 1 -20.37 0.58 -47.03
N ASN A 2 -20.33 1.91 -46.99
CA ASN A 2 -19.34 2.71 -47.71
C ASN A 2 -17.94 2.55 -47.08
N LYS A 3 -16.90 2.21 -47.86
CA LYS A 3 -15.53 1.91 -47.36
C LYS A 3 -14.99 3.01 -46.43
N PHE A 4 -15.38 4.25 -46.66
CA PHE A 4 -15.03 5.41 -45.84
C PHE A 4 -15.54 5.33 -44.38
N LYS A 5 -16.74 4.78 -44.15
CA LYS A 5 -17.29 4.60 -42.79
C LYS A 5 -16.55 3.52 -41.99
N VAL A 6 -16.00 2.51 -42.68
CA VAL A 6 -15.20 1.44 -42.04
C VAL A 6 -13.84 1.99 -41.58
N TYR A 7 -13.19 2.84 -42.39
CA TYR A 7 -11.94 3.48 -42.01
C TYR A 7 -12.08 4.44 -40.82
N ILE A 8 -13.16 5.23 -40.76
CA ILE A 8 -13.43 6.10 -39.62
C ILE A 8 -13.68 5.28 -38.34
N LEU A 9 -14.40 4.16 -38.44
CA LEU A 9 -14.63 3.27 -37.30
C LEU A 9 -13.32 2.63 -36.79
N PHE A 10 -12.44 2.19 -37.69
CA PHE A 10 -11.12 1.67 -37.35
C PHE A 10 -10.23 2.74 -36.69
N LEU A 11 -10.23 3.96 -37.22
CA LEU A 11 -9.46 5.07 -36.66
C LEU A 11 -9.96 5.45 -35.25
N LEU A 12 -11.28 5.48 -35.04
CA LEU A 12 -11.88 5.74 -33.73
C LEU A 12 -11.58 4.62 -32.72
N MET A 13 -11.55 3.36 -33.15
CA MET A 13 -11.12 2.24 -32.29
C MET A 13 -9.64 2.36 -31.89
N LEU A 14 -8.76 2.75 -32.82
CA LEU A 14 -7.33 2.95 -32.54
C LEU A 14 -7.06 4.15 -31.63
N ILE A 15 -7.85 5.22 -31.74
CA ILE A 15 -7.74 6.39 -30.85
C ILE A 15 -8.27 6.04 -29.45
N GLY A 16 -9.40 5.32 -29.36
CA GLY A 16 -9.97 4.87 -28.08
C GLY A 16 -9.04 3.95 -27.28
N SER A 17 -8.31 3.05 -27.95
CA SER A 17 -7.35 2.16 -27.27
C SER A 17 -6.13 2.90 -26.70
N ASN A 18 -5.65 3.95 -27.38
CA ASN A 18 -4.49 4.73 -26.93
C ASN A 18 -4.81 5.64 -25.73
N VAL A 19 -6.01 6.22 -25.69
CA VAL A 19 -6.44 7.05 -24.55
C VAL A 19 -6.60 6.20 -23.29
N ASN A 20 -7.16 5.00 -23.40
CA ASN A 20 -7.33 4.11 -22.24
C ASN A 20 -5.99 3.64 -21.65
N SER A 21 -4.99 3.34 -22.50
CA SER A 21 -3.65 2.95 -22.01
C SER A 21 -2.91 4.08 -21.29
N GLN A 22 -3.13 5.34 -21.69
CA GLN A 22 -2.46 6.49 -21.07
C GLN A 22 -3.05 6.84 -19.71
N VAL A 23 -4.37 6.68 -19.54
CA VAL A 23 -5.03 6.89 -18.24
C VAL A 23 -4.55 5.86 -17.21
N GLY A 24 -4.46 4.57 -17.59
CA GLY A 24 -3.96 3.52 -16.70
C GLY A 24 -2.50 3.72 -16.23
N ASP A 25 -1.61 4.25 -17.09
CA ASP A 25 -0.22 4.56 -16.71
C ASP A 25 -0.14 5.73 -15.71
N LEU A 26 -0.95 6.78 -15.90
CA LEU A 26 -0.99 7.92 -14.98
C LEU A 26 -1.47 7.51 -13.59
N GLU A 27 -2.50 6.67 -13.52
CA GLU A 27 -3.00 6.16 -12.25
C GLU A 27 -1.97 5.27 -11.55
N LEU A 28 -1.37 4.33 -12.27
CA LEU A 28 -0.36 3.44 -11.73
C LEU A 28 0.85 4.22 -11.16
N ARG A 29 1.27 5.30 -11.84
CA ARG A 29 2.34 6.19 -11.38
C ARG A 29 2.02 6.92 -10.09
N ASN A 30 0.75 7.27 -9.84
CA ASN A 30 0.35 7.88 -8.58
C ASN A 30 0.54 6.92 -7.39
N TYR A 31 0.40 5.61 -7.63
CA TYR A 31 0.62 4.56 -6.62
C TYR A 31 2.09 4.15 -6.46
N PHE A 32 2.95 4.42 -7.45
CA PHE A 32 4.39 4.16 -7.33
C PHE A 32 5.02 4.86 -6.12
N ASN A 33 4.43 5.97 -5.68
CA ASN A 33 4.92 6.71 -4.53
C ASN A 33 4.57 6.06 -3.18
N ALA A 34 3.72 5.03 -3.19
CA ALA A 34 3.46 4.17 -2.04
C ALA A 34 4.31 2.88 -2.06
N MET A 35 5.04 2.61 -3.14
CA MET A 35 5.86 1.41 -3.28
C MET A 35 7.21 1.59 -2.60
N VAL A 36 7.65 0.55 -1.90
CA VAL A 36 8.85 0.60 -1.07
C VAL A 36 9.83 -0.49 -1.47
N PHE A 37 11.07 -0.08 -1.63
CA PHE A 37 12.22 -0.97 -1.67
C PHE A 37 12.77 -1.13 -0.26
N LEU A 38 12.82 -2.36 0.22
CA LEU A 38 13.33 -2.71 1.53
C LEU A 38 14.72 -3.31 1.38
N LYS A 39 15.66 -2.83 2.19
CA LYS A 39 17.03 -3.32 2.17
C LYS A 39 17.59 -3.38 3.58
N ASP A 40 18.20 -4.50 3.92
CA ASP A 40 19.07 -4.59 5.09
C ASP A 40 20.31 -5.41 4.77
N SER A 41 21.39 -5.16 5.52
CA SER A 41 22.63 -5.92 5.45
C SER A 41 22.92 -6.54 6.82
N ALA A 42 22.57 -7.82 6.96
CA ALA A 42 22.88 -8.60 8.14
C ALA A 42 24.16 -9.42 7.93
N THR A 43 24.91 -9.66 9.00
CA THR A 43 26.00 -10.66 8.96
C THR A 43 25.38 -12.03 8.74
N ILE A 44 25.90 -12.77 7.76
CA ILE A 44 25.46 -14.14 7.45
C ILE A 44 25.65 -15.00 8.70
N LYS A 45 24.63 -15.77 9.05
CA LYS A 45 24.73 -16.81 10.08
C LYS A 45 24.78 -18.18 9.43
N GLN A 46 25.58 -19.07 10.00
CA GLN A 46 25.67 -20.46 9.58
C GLN A 46 25.48 -21.37 10.79
N ASN A 47 24.59 -22.35 10.66
CA ASN A 47 24.42 -23.38 11.68
C ASN A 47 25.59 -24.39 11.58
N ILE A 48 26.36 -24.52 12.65
CA ILE A 48 27.42 -25.52 12.79
C ILE A 48 27.10 -26.30 14.06
N ASN A 49 26.80 -27.60 13.91
CA ASN A 49 26.46 -28.51 15.01
C ASN A 49 25.30 -28.02 15.90
N GLY A 50 24.26 -27.41 15.32
CA GLY A 50 23.09 -26.94 16.04
C GLY A 50 23.21 -25.53 16.63
N ILE A 51 24.37 -24.88 16.47
CA ILE A 51 24.62 -23.53 16.99
C ILE A 51 24.75 -22.57 15.81
N GLU A 52 24.07 -21.43 15.87
CA GLU A 52 24.25 -20.36 14.88
C GLU A 52 25.54 -19.59 15.15
N HIS A 53 26.37 -19.46 14.11
CA HIS A 53 27.59 -18.67 14.13
C HIS A 53 27.53 -17.55 13.08
N GLU A 54 27.98 -16.36 13.45
CA GLU A 54 28.23 -15.29 12.47
C GLU A 54 29.45 -15.62 11.60
N VAL A 55 29.31 -15.43 10.29
CA VAL A 55 30.36 -15.73 9.32
C VAL A 55 31.23 -14.49 9.12
N TYR A 56 32.52 -14.64 9.39
CA TYR A 56 33.54 -13.62 9.14
C TYR A 56 34.58 -14.13 8.13
N LEU A 57 34.89 -13.30 7.14
CA LEU A 57 36.04 -13.49 6.25
C LEU A 57 37.29 -13.00 6.97
N LYS A 58 38.30 -13.87 7.07
CA LYS A 58 39.61 -13.51 7.64
C LYS A 58 40.55 -13.11 6.51
N ASN A 59 41.02 -11.86 6.51
CA ASN A 59 42.08 -11.46 5.59
C ASN A 59 43.36 -12.28 5.90
N PRO A 60 43.91 -13.03 4.94
CA PRO A 60 45.02 -13.94 5.20
C PRO A 60 46.31 -13.23 5.62
N ASN A 61 46.50 -11.98 5.15
CA ASN A 61 47.72 -11.19 5.37
C ASN A 61 47.61 -10.34 6.64
N THR A 62 46.50 -9.63 6.83
CA THR A 62 46.33 -8.70 7.96
C THR A 62 45.66 -9.33 9.17
N LYS A 63 45.16 -10.56 9.04
CA LYS A 63 44.36 -11.29 10.05
C LYS A 63 43.07 -10.58 10.47
N LYS A 64 42.73 -9.44 9.87
CA LYS A 64 41.49 -8.69 10.12
C LYS A 64 40.28 -9.53 9.73
N LEU A 65 39.29 -9.57 10.62
CA LEU A 65 37.99 -10.18 10.37
C LEU A 65 37.06 -9.15 9.74
N ILE A 66 36.39 -9.53 8.65
CA ILE A 66 35.38 -8.74 7.95
C ILE A 66 34.09 -9.56 7.98
N PRO A 67 33.00 -9.07 8.57
CA PRO A 67 31.74 -9.80 8.58
C PRO A 67 31.28 -10.05 7.15
N MET A 68 30.97 -11.30 6.82
CA MET A 68 30.33 -11.62 5.55
C MET A 68 28.87 -11.20 5.67
N LYS A 69 28.46 -10.21 4.89
CA LYS A 69 27.08 -9.69 4.94
C LYS A 69 26.25 -10.26 3.80
N SER A 70 25.03 -10.68 4.08
CA SER A 70 23.99 -10.87 3.06
C SER A 70 23.15 -9.61 3.00
N VAL A 71 22.89 -9.13 1.78
CA VAL A 71 21.92 -8.05 1.58
C VAL A 71 20.55 -8.71 1.39
N GLY A 72 19.69 -8.59 2.40
CA GLY A 72 18.28 -8.90 2.26
C GLY A 72 17.62 -7.77 1.50
N VAL A 73 16.93 -8.10 0.40
CA VAL A 73 16.13 -7.13 -0.35
C VAL A 73 14.71 -7.64 -0.52
N GLY A 74 13.75 -6.73 -0.53
CA GLY A 74 12.35 -7.05 -0.76
C GLY A 74 11.56 -5.84 -1.23
N SER A 75 10.30 -6.07 -1.54
CA SER A 75 9.34 -5.03 -1.85
C SER A 75 8.33 -4.89 -0.72
N GLY A 76 7.72 -3.72 -0.61
CA GLY A 76 6.62 -3.47 0.27
C GLY A 76 5.81 -2.29 -0.24
N PHE A 77 4.80 -1.90 0.52
CA PHE A 77 3.99 -0.75 0.18
C PHE A 77 3.35 -0.12 1.42
N PHE A 78 3.08 1.18 1.32
CA PHE A 78 2.44 1.95 2.37
C PHE A 78 0.91 1.89 2.27
N ILE A 79 0.24 1.62 3.39
CA ILE A 79 -1.22 1.68 3.53
C ILE A 79 -1.60 2.61 4.69
N SER A 80 -2.65 3.41 4.50
CA SER A 80 -3.30 4.14 5.59
C SER A 80 -4.68 3.57 5.91
N LYS A 81 -4.98 3.41 7.20
CA LYS A 81 -6.28 2.99 7.72
C LYS A 81 -6.78 4.07 8.68
N GLY A 82 -7.54 5.01 8.12
CA GLY A 82 -8.09 6.14 8.85
C GLY A 82 -6.99 7.03 9.44
N LEU A 83 -6.71 6.88 10.73
CA LEU A 83 -5.69 7.64 11.42
C LEU A 83 -4.31 6.98 11.43
N ASP A 84 -4.20 5.70 11.12
CA ASP A 84 -2.94 4.97 11.29
C ASP A 84 -2.30 4.63 9.94
N ASP A 85 -0.97 4.65 9.91
CA ASP A 85 -0.15 4.44 8.73
C ASP A 85 0.72 3.20 8.90
N TYR A 86 0.82 2.39 7.85
CA TYR A 86 1.47 1.08 7.92
C TYR A 86 2.38 0.84 6.73
N LEU A 87 3.48 0.14 6.97
CA LEU A 87 4.26 -0.54 5.93
C LEU A 87 3.84 -2.01 5.86
N VAL A 88 3.49 -2.48 4.68
CA VAL A 88 3.12 -3.87 4.40
C VAL A 88 4.19 -4.55 3.55
N THR A 89 4.56 -5.78 3.90
CA THR A 89 5.46 -6.62 3.10
C THR A 89 5.20 -8.11 3.39
N ALA A 90 5.97 -9.00 2.77
CA ALA A 90 5.96 -10.42 3.07
C ALA A 90 6.63 -10.68 4.44
N GLN A 91 6.15 -11.65 5.19
CA GLN A 91 6.71 -11.96 6.51
C GLN A 91 8.19 -12.33 6.45
N HIS A 92 8.59 -13.18 5.50
CA HIS A 92 10.00 -13.55 5.33
C HIS A 92 10.90 -12.38 4.91
N VAL A 93 10.33 -11.29 4.37
CA VAL A 93 11.05 -10.03 4.13
C VAL A 93 11.15 -9.25 5.43
N GLY A 94 10.01 -8.99 6.10
CA GLY A 94 9.94 -8.16 7.31
C GLY A 94 10.81 -8.67 8.46
N VAL A 95 10.87 -9.99 8.70
CA VAL A 95 11.70 -10.58 9.78
C VAL A 95 13.20 -10.40 9.57
N ASN A 96 13.63 -10.12 8.34
CA ASN A 96 15.04 -9.95 7.98
C ASN A 96 15.48 -8.48 7.92
N ILE A 97 14.59 -7.55 8.28
CA ILE A 97 14.86 -6.12 8.30
C ILE A 97 14.95 -5.68 9.76
N SER A 98 16.14 -5.24 10.16
CA SER A 98 16.39 -4.61 11.45
C SER A 98 15.99 -3.15 11.47
N LYS A 99 16.04 -2.53 12.66
CA LYS A 99 15.84 -1.08 12.87
C LYS A 99 16.70 -0.19 11.98
N ARG A 100 17.89 -0.69 11.61
CA ARG A 100 18.87 0.01 10.78
C ARG A 100 18.72 -0.29 9.28
N GLY A 101 17.81 -1.20 8.93
CA GLY A 101 17.39 -1.43 7.56
C GLY A 101 16.83 -0.15 6.96
N THR A 102 16.97 -0.02 5.65
CA THR A 102 16.53 1.15 4.90
C THR A 102 15.27 0.87 4.09
N ILE A 103 14.42 1.89 4.05
CA ILE A 103 13.25 2.01 3.20
C ILE A 103 13.59 3.07 2.16
N ALA A 104 13.54 2.69 0.89
CA ALA A 104 13.66 3.62 -0.21
C ALA A 104 12.37 3.66 -1.03
N TYR A 105 11.89 4.84 -1.37
CA TYR A 105 10.68 5.03 -2.16
C TYR A 105 10.76 6.33 -2.97
N ARG A 106 9.84 6.48 -3.93
CA ARG A 106 9.69 7.72 -4.69
C ARG A 106 8.65 8.59 -4.00
N ASN A 107 8.98 9.83 -3.67
CA ASN A 107 8.04 10.71 -3.02
C ASN A 107 7.08 11.38 -4.04
N ALA A 108 6.11 12.16 -3.54
CA ALA A 108 5.12 12.82 -4.39
C ALA A 108 5.71 13.73 -5.49
N SER A 109 6.87 14.34 -5.23
CA SER A 109 7.61 15.18 -6.17
C SER A 109 8.51 14.39 -7.14
N GLY A 110 8.51 13.05 -7.06
CA GLY A 110 9.28 12.16 -7.93
C GLY A 110 10.74 11.97 -7.50
N LYS A 111 11.12 12.45 -6.31
CA LYS A 111 12.47 12.32 -5.75
C LYS A 111 12.60 10.99 -5.00
N LYS A 112 13.78 10.36 -5.09
CA LYS A 112 14.11 9.23 -4.22
C LYS A 112 14.28 9.73 -2.78
N ILE A 113 13.55 9.12 -1.86
CA ILE A 113 13.77 9.23 -0.42
C ILE A 113 14.29 7.90 0.09
N GLU A 114 15.26 7.95 0.99
CA GLU A 114 15.80 6.79 1.69
C GLU A 114 15.92 7.14 3.17
N VAL A 115 15.26 6.36 4.02
CA VAL A 115 15.21 6.55 5.47
C VAL A 115 15.47 5.21 6.16
N LYS A 116 15.93 5.24 7.41
CA LYS A 116 15.99 4.02 8.20
C LYS A 116 14.63 3.73 8.84
N LEU A 117 14.38 2.46 9.16
CA LEU A 117 13.16 2.09 9.88
C LEU A 117 13.05 2.82 11.23
N GLU A 118 14.15 2.92 11.98
CA GLU A 118 14.18 3.61 13.29
C GLU A 118 13.71 5.07 13.24
N ASP A 119 13.86 5.75 12.09
CA ASP A 119 13.51 7.16 11.93
C ASP A 119 11.98 7.37 11.83
N ILE A 120 11.24 6.34 11.37
CA ILE A 120 9.79 6.44 11.05
C ILE A 120 8.91 5.47 11.88
N THR A 121 9.50 4.79 12.85
CA THR A 121 8.81 3.80 13.70
C THR A 121 8.84 4.20 15.18
N TYR A 122 8.09 3.45 16.00
CA TYR A 122 8.15 3.50 17.46
C TYR A 122 9.48 2.93 17.98
N GLU A 123 9.90 3.32 19.20
CA GLU A 123 11.12 2.80 19.83
C GLU A 123 11.11 1.27 19.94
N ASN A 124 9.95 0.70 20.25
CA ASN A 124 9.70 -0.74 20.17
C ASN A 124 9.09 -1.04 18.80
N GLU A 125 9.82 -1.76 17.94
CA GLU A 125 9.33 -2.12 16.61
C GLU A 125 8.09 -3.00 16.74
N ASN A 126 6.97 -2.50 16.22
CA ASN A 126 5.70 -3.19 16.27
C ASN A 126 5.42 -3.88 14.94
N TRP A 127 6.33 -4.76 14.53
CA TRP A 127 6.02 -5.71 13.47
C TRP A 127 4.94 -6.67 13.96
N VAL A 128 3.82 -6.70 13.24
CA VAL A 128 2.78 -7.69 13.39
C VAL A 128 2.90 -8.68 12.23
N TYR A 129 2.99 -9.95 12.58
CA TYR A 129 3.09 -11.03 11.63
C TYR A 129 1.81 -11.83 11.65
N HIS A 130 1.30 -12.16 10.46
CA HIS A 130 0.18 -13.08 10.37
C HIS A 130 0.59 -14.46 10.89
N GLN A 131 -0.34 -15.16 11.55
CA GLN A 131 -0.06 -16.46 12.17
C GLN A 131 0.25 -17.55 11.12
N GLU A 132 -0.53 -17.57 10.04
CA GLU A 132 -0.41 -18.59 8.98
C GLU A 132 0.23 -18.03 7.70
N ALA A 133 -0.30 -16.92 7.20
CA ALA A 133 0.13 -16.26 5.97
C ALA A 133 1.51 -15.60 6.03
N ASP A 134 2.15 -15.48 4.87
CA ASP A 134 3.42 -14.76 4.71
C ASP A 134 3.20 -13.24 4.62
N VAL A 135 2.65 -12.63 5.67
CA VAL A 135 2.38 -11.19 5.74
C VAL A 135 3.03 -10.58 6.98
N ALA A 136 3.67 -9.44 6.79
CA ALA A 136 4.14 -8.57 7.86
C ALA A 136 3.60 -7.15 7.68
N VAL A 137 3.18 -6.56 8.79
CA VAL A 137 2.71 -5.18 8.88
C VAL A 137 3.51 -4.47 9.96
N LEU A 138 4.01 -3.28 9.66
CA LEU A 138 4.71 -2.42 10.60
C LEU A 138 3.91 -1.13 10.78
N HIS A 139 3.47 -0.86 12.00
CA HIS A 139 2.81 0.40 12.35
C HIS A 139 3.83 1.55 12.38
N LEU A 140 3.59 2.60 11.60
CA LEU A 140 4.47 3.75 11.47
C LEU A 140 4.08 4.82 12.48
N ASN A 141 5.06 5.39 13.17
CA ASN A 141 4.83 6.41 14.18
C ASN A 141 4.98 7.83 13.61
N LEU A 142 4.34 8.13 12.48
CA LEU A 142 4.62 9.39 11.78
C LEU A 142 4.11 10.61 12.54
N LYS A 143 3.04 10.48 13.32
CA LYS A 143 2.40 11.61 14.01
C LYS A 143 3.19 12.15 15.20
N GLU A 144 3.97 11.29 15.86
CA GLU A 144 4.80 11.70 17.00
C GLU A 144 6.18 12.19 16.53
N LYS A 145 6.46 12.18 15.22
CA LYS A 145 7.71 12.73 14.67
C LYS A 145 7.58 14.22 14.40
N ASP A 146 8.74 14.84 14.27
CA ASP A 146 8.89 16.23 13.85
C ASP A 146 8.12 16.53 12.54
N GLU A 147 7.33 17.60 12.54
CA GLU A 147 6.42 17.94 11.43
C GLU A 147 7.19 18.30 10.14
N GLU A 148 8.35 18.95 10.26
CA GLU A 148 9.17 19.32 9.10
C GLU A 148 9.81 18.07 8.47
N PHE A 149 10.29 17.16 9.29
CA PHE A 149 10.77 15.85 8.85
C PHE A 149 9.69 15.11 8.06
N ILE A 150 8.49 14.96 8.61
CA ILE A 150 7.36 14.27 7.96
C ILE A 150 6.94 14.94 6.66
N LYS A 151 6.87 16.28 6.63
CA LYS A 151 6.61 17.02 5.38
C LYS A 151 7.68 16.76 4.32
N GLY A 152 8.95 16.67 4.73
CA GLY A 152 10.06 16.36 3.82
C GLY A 152 10.00 14.95 3.23
N LEU A 153 9.33 14.00 3.90
CA LEU A 153 9.17 12.63 3.42
C LEU A 153 8.21 12.54 2.22
N GLU A 154 7.19 13.40 2.16
CA GLU A 154 6.12 13.42 1.12
C GLU A 154 5.61 12.01 0.75
N ILE A 155 5.39 11.14 1.74
CA ILE A 155 4.93 9.76 1.56
C ILE A 155 3.50 9.77 0.99
N ARG A 156 3.22 8.84 0.07
CA ARG A 156 1.85 8.53 -0.36
C ARG A 156 1.45 7.17 0.19
N PHE A 157 0.19 7.09 0.61
CA PHE A 157 -0.40 5.87 1.16
C PHE A 157 -1.49 5.37 0.23
N ILE A 158 -1.55 4.04 0.07
CA ILE A 158 -2.72 3.38 -0.50
C ILE A 158 -3.78 3.34 0.59
N ASP A 159 -5.00 3.72 0.25
CA ASP A 159 -6.11 3.65 1.18
C ASP A 159 -6.45 2.17 1.48
N TYR A 160 -6.55 1.80 2.75
CA TYR A 160 -6.93 0.47 3.24
C TYR A 160 -8.19 -0.10 2.58
N TRP A 161 -9.12 0.75 2.14
CA TRP A 161 -10.33 0.36 1.43
C TRP A 161 -10.08 -0.18 0.01
N TYR A 162 -8.85 -0.10 -0.49
CA TYR A 162 -8.46 -0.70 -1.78
C TYR A 162 -8.08 -2.18 -1.65
N LEU A 163 -7.91 -2.71 -0.43
CA LEU A 163 -7.73 -4.14 -0.19
C LEU A 163 -9.02 -4.89 -0.50
N MET A 164 -8.96 -5.95 -1.30
CA MET A 164 -10.09 -6.86 -1.45
C MET A 164 -10.30 -7.66 -0.16
N ARG A 165 -11.54 -7.69 0.32
CA ARG A 165 -11.94 -8.36 1.56
C ARG A 165 -12.57 -9.73 1.32
N ASP A 166 -13.03 -9.96 0.10
CA ASP A 166 -13.71 -11.19 -0.25
C ASP A 166 -12.70 -12.34 -0.28
N GLN A 167 -13.08 -13.47 0.30
CA GLN A 167 -12.28 -14.70 0.28
C GLN A 167 -12.48 -15.43 -1.06
N VAL A 168 -12.28 -14.73 -2.16
CA VAL A 168 -12.45 -15.24 -3.53
C VAL A 168 -11.25 -14.81 -4.36
N ALA A 169 -10.71 -15.72 -5.17
CA ALA A 169 -9.66 -15.36 -6.12
C ALA A 169 -10.20 -14.42 -7.22
N PRO A 170 -9.36 -13.57 -7.81
CA PRO A 170 -9.78 -12.79 -8.98
C PRO A 170 -10.10 -13.72 -10.16
N ASP A 171 -10.94 -13.26 -11.09
CA ASP A 171 -11.30 -14.05 -12.27
C ASP A 171 -10.06 -14.35 -13.15
N ARG A 172 -10.02 -15.54 -13.76
CA ARG A 172 -8.89 -16.04 -14.59
C ARG A 172 -8.56 -15.14 -15.78
N PHE A 173 -9.54 -14.41 -16.29
CA PHE A 173 -9.38 -13.47 -17.40
C PHE A 173 -9.04 -12.06 -16.93
N THR A 174 -8.95 -11.84 -15.62
CA THR A 174 -8.51 -10.57 -15.05
C THR A 174 -7.02 -10.38 -15.28
N ASP A 175 -6.67 -9.30 -15.96
CA ASP A 175 -5.30 -8.85 -16.06
C ASP A 175 -4.87 -8.16 -14.76
N LEU A 176 -3.83 -8.69 -14.12
CA LEU A 176 -3.25 -8.14 -12.89
C LEU A 176 -1.85 -7.59 -13.15
N HIS A 177 -1.38 -6.77 -12.23
CA HIS A 177 -0.06 -6.14 -12.28
C HIS A 177 0.69 -6.42 -10.98
N VAL A 178 1.86 -7.03 -11.10
CA VAL A 178 2.82 -7.10 -9.99
C VAL A 178 3.62 -5.82 -9.99
N VAL A 179 3.77 -5.19 -8.83
CA VAL A 179 4.58 -3.97 -8.67
C VAL A 179 5.64 -4.20 -7.58
N GLY A 180 6.89 -3.84 -7.85
CA GLY A 180 7.97 -3.99 -6.86
C GLY A 180 9.37 -3.79 -7.46
N TYR A 181 10.39 -4.30 -6.78
CA TYR A 181 11.81 -4.07 -7.08
C TYR A 181 12.57 -5.39 -7.27
N PRO A 182 12.27 -6.15 -8.34
CA PRO A 182 12.91 -7.44 -8.60
C PRO A 182 14.41 -7.25 -8.74
N LEU A 183 15.20 -8.04 -8.00
CA LEU A 183 16.66 -7.98 -7.99
C LEU A 183 17.24 -6.58 -7.65
N GLY A 184 16.45 -5.71 -7.02
CA GLY A 184 16.81 -4.30 -6.80
C GLY A 184 16.81 -3.44 -8.08
N LEU A 185 16.25 -3.94 -9.19
CA LEU A 185 16.11 -3.17 -10.42
C LEU A 185 15.26 -1.92 -10.19
N GLY A 186 15.60 -0.87 -10.93
CA GLY A 186 14.94 0.43 -10.80
C GLY A 186 15.40 1.26 -9.62
N VAL A 187 16.32 0.75 -8.79
CA VAL A 187 16.94 1.49 -7.67
C VAL A 187 18.37 1.91 -8.04
N THR A 188 18.66 3.20 -7.97
CA THR A 188 20.01 3.78 -8.10
C THR A 188 20.31 4.67 -6.91
N GLU A 189 21.50 5.29 -6.89
CA GLU A 189 21.84 6.29 -5.88
C GLU A 189 20.91 7.51 -5.95
N LEU A 190 20.56 7.95 -7.16
CA LEU A 190 19.82 9.19 -7.39
C LEU A 190 18.32 9.00 -7.65
N ASN A 191 17.90 7.81 -8.08
CA ASN A 191 16.54 7.58 -8.53
C ASN A 191 16.00 6.23 -8.05
N ILE A 192 14.68 6.15 -7.96
CA ILE A 192 13.96 4.92 -7.68
C ILE A 192 12.68 4.87 -8.52
N SER A 193 12.45 3.73 -9.16
CA SER A 193 11.24 3.45 -9.93
C SER A 193 10.87 1.98 -9.76
N PRO A 194 9.66 1.65 -9.30
CA PRO A 194 9.22 0.26 -9.25
C PRO A 194 9.11 -0.30 -10.67
N ILE A 195 9.31 -1.60 -10.78
CA ILE A 195 9.05 -2.39 -11.98
C ILE A 195 7.64 -2.94 -11.91
N THR A 196 6.91 -2.80 -13.01
CA THR A 196 5.56 -3.36 -13.16
C THR A 196 5.59 -4.50 -14.16
N LYS A 197 4.91 -5.60 -13.83
CA LYS A 197 4.76 -6.76 -14.72
C LYS A 197 3.29 -7.17 -14.79
N LYS A 198 2.75 -7.25 -16.02
CA LYS A 198 1.41 -7.77 -16.28
C LYS A 198 1.41 -9.30 -16.18
N VAL A 199 0.41 -9.86 -15.51
CA VAL A 199 0.29 -11.28 -15.16
C VAL A 199 -1.17 -11.74 -15.16
N ARG A 200 -1.43 -13.05 -15.26
CA ARG A 200 -2.80 -13.61 -15.24
C ARG A 200 -3.00 -14.60 -14.13
N VAL A 201 -4.24 -14.68 -13.66
CA VAL A 201 -4.65 -15.62 -12.62
C VAL A 201 -4.75 -17.03 -13.18
N SER A 202 -4.11 -17.99 -12.50
CA SER A 202 -4.03 -19.40 -12.89
C SER A 202 -4.81 -20.34 -11.98
N SER A 203 -5.27 -19.89 -10.83
CA SER A 203 -6.02 -20.73 -9.89
C SER A 203 -7.09 -19.94 -9.14
N ASP A 204 -7.99 -20.68 -8.51
CA ASP A 204 -8.74 -20.17 -7.36
C ASP A 204 -7.82 -20.08 -6.12
N ILE A 205 -8.37 -19.77 -4.95
CA ILE A 205 -7.65 -19.88 -3.69
C ILE A 205 -7.36 -21.36 -3.39
N LEU A 206 -6.10 -21.65 -3.10
CA LEU A 206 -5.54 -22.95 -2.76
C LEU A 206 -4.91 -22.89 -1.37
N VAL A 207 -4.95 -24.01 -0.65
CA VAL A 207 -4.21 -24.18 0.61
C VAL A 207 -2.91 -24.91 0.29
N LEU A 208 -1.78 -24.22 0.38
CA LEU A 208 -0.47 -24.77 0.02
C LEU A 208 0.56 -24.52 1.14
N PRO A 209 1.57 -25.39 1.28
CA PRO A 209 2.68 -25.12 2.19
C PRO A 209 3.46 -23.90 1.69
N ARG A 210 3.78 -23.00 2.62
CA ARG A 210 4.66 -21.86 2.33
C ARG A 210 6.06 -22.32 1.94
N ALA A 211 6.65 -21.65 0.95
CA ALA A 211 8.00 -22.00 0.47
C ALA A 211 9.11 -21.70 1.49
N ASP A 212 8.89 -20.77 2.43
CA ASP A 212 9.87 -20.35 3.43
C ASP A 212 9.84 -21.18 4.71
N ARG A 213 8.65 -21.65 5.16
CA ARG A 213 8.47 -22.34 6.45
C ARG A 213 7.70 -23.66 6.39
N GLY A 214 7.05 -23.97 5.26
CA GLY A 214 6.33 -25.23 5.06
C GLY A 214 4.95 -25.34 5.72
N ASN A 215 4.56 -24.41 6.61
CA ASN A 215 3.21 -24.38 7.16
C ASN A 215 2.18 -24.01 6.07
N LEU A 216 0.96 -24.52 6.20
CA LEU A 216 -0.11 -24.27 5.25
C LEU A 216 -0.56 -22.79 5.31
N SER A 217 -0.88 -22.24 4.14
CA SER A 217 -1.43 -20.89 3.96
C SER A 217 -2.29 -20.86 2.71
N HIS A 218 -3.16 -19.85 2.62
CA HIS A 218 -3.96 -19.59 1.43
C HIS A 218 -3.15 -18.83 0.39
N PHE A 219 -3.28 -19.25 -0.87
CA PHE A 219 -2.64 -18.64 -2.03
C PHE A 219 -3.56 -18.68 -3.24
N PHE A 220 -3.49 -17.70 -4.12
CA PHE A 220 -3.86 -17.91 -5.52
C PHE A 220 -2.61 -17.82 -6.39
N LEU A 221 -2.65 -18.50 -7.52
CA LEU A 221 -1.49 -18.65 -8.40
C LEU A 221 -1.60 -17.75 -9.62
N LEU A 222 -0.45 -17.28 -10.11
CA LEU A 222 -0.32 -16.60 -11.39
C LEU A 222 0.51 -17.45 -12.36
N ASP A 223 0.21 -17.33 -13.64
CA ASP A 223 0.82 -18.12 -14.73
C ASP A 223 2.34 -17.88 -14.88
N ASP A 224 2.77 -16.67 -14.58
CA ASP A 224 4.18 -16.28 -14.71
C ASP A 224 4.91 -16.43 -13.36
N PRO A 225 6.08 -17.09 -13.29
CA PRO A 225 6.88 -17.15 -12.08
C PRO A 225 7.33 -15.77 -11.59
N SER A 226 7.48 -15.69 -10.27
CA SER A 226 7.99 -14.50 -9.59
C SER A 226 9.52 -14.48 -9.63
N THR A 227 10.06 -13.27 -9.56
CA THR A 227 11.50 -13.00 -9.48
C THR A 227 11.81 -12.52 -8.07
N SER A 228 12.93 -12.98 -7.51
CA SER A 228 13.44 -12.48 -6.22
C SER A 228 13.45 -10.94 -6.19
N GLY A 229 13.06 -10.36 -5.06
CA GLY A 229 12.87 -8.91 -4.89
C GLY A 229 11.43 -8.44 -5.12
N PHE A 230 10.56 -9.18 -5.82
CA PHE A 230 9.12 -8.87 -5.84
C PHE A 230 8.39 -9.23 -4.54
N SER A 231 8.93 -10.15 -3.74
CA SER A 231 8.29 -10.60 -2.49
C SER A 231 7.90 -9.41 -1.60
N GLY A 232 6.65 -9.42 -1.13
CA GLY A 232 6.02 -8.34 -0.38
C GLY A 232 5.45 -7.18 -1.23
N GLY A 233 5.76 -7.13 -2.52
CA GLY A 233 5.15 -6.19 -3.47
C GLY A 233 3.68 -6.55 -3.74
N PRO A 234 2.81 -5.54 -3.99
CA PRO A 234 1.40 -5.78 -4.19
C PRO A 234 1.08 -6.36 -5.57
N ILE A 235 -0.02 -7.10 -5.62
CA ILE A 235 -0.74 -7.45 -6.85
C ILE A 235 -1.91 -6.51 -7.01
N VAL A 236 -1.95 -5.83 -8.15
CA VAL A 236 -2.85 -4.72 -8.41
C VAL A 236 -3.76 -5.03 -9.59
N TYR A 237 -5.04 -4.78 -9.41
CA TYR A 237 -6.01 -4.65 -10.49
C TYR A 237 -6.32 -3.17 -10.72
N LEU A 238 -6.12 -2.71 -11.95
CA LEU A 238 -6.33 -1.30 -12.30
C LEU A 238 -7.76 -0.99 -12.77
N GLY A 239 -8.66 -1.97 -12.74
CA GLY A 239 -10.05 -1.74 -13.16
C GLY A 239 -10.20 -1.57 -14.68
N ASP A 240 -11.36 -1.93 -15.20
CA ASP A 240 -11.79 -1.42 -16.50
C ASP A 240 -12.39 -0.02 -16.30
N PRO A 241 -12.14 0.94 -17.21
CA PRO A 241 -12.75 2.26 -17.10
C PRO A 241 -14.27 2.15 -17.08
N ILE A 242 -14.90 2.74 -16.06
CA ILE A 242 -16.35 2.80 -15.90
C ILE A 242 -16.90 3.77 -16.95
N ILE A 243 -17.68 3.25 -17.88
CA ILE A 243 -18.42 4.09 -18.83
C ILE A 243 -19.62 4.68 -18.10
N SER A 244 -19.60 6.00 -17.91
CA SER A 244 -20.73 6.73 -17.34
C SER A 244 -22.02 6.51 -18.15
N LYS A 245 -23.18 6.74 -17.52
CA LYS A 245 -24.50 6.49 -18.14
C LYS A 245 -24.73 7.26 -19.44
N ASP A 246 -24.04 8.38 -19.64
CA ASP A 246 -24.12 9.17 -20.88
C ASP A 246 -23.24 8.64 -22.02
N LYS A 247 -22.45 7.58 -21.75
CA LYS A 247 -21.48 6.93 -22.65
C LYS A 247 -20.40 7.88 -23.21
N LYS A 248 -20.21 9.04 -22.60
CA LYS A 248 -19.25 10.07 -23.03
C LYS A 248 -18.11 10.27 -22.05
N THR A 249 -18.31 9.94 -20.77
CA THR A 249 -17.24 10.03 -19.76
C THR A 249 -16.77 8.65 -19.32
N TYR A 250 -15.46 8.42 -19.35
CA TYR A 250 -14.80 7.28 -18.73
C TYR A 250 -14.37 7.71 -17.32
N LEU A 251 -14.99 7.14 -16.30
CA LEU A 251 -14.51 7.26 -14.92
C LEU A 251 -13.54 6.12 -14.68
N PRO A 252 -12.31 6.36 -14.21
CA PRO A 252 -11.43 5.26 -13.86
C PRO A 252 -12.06 4.39 -12.77
N SER A 253 -12.02 3.08 -12.95
CA SER A 253 -12.40 2.16 -11.88
C SER A 253 -11.32 2.23 -10.80
N PRO A 254 -11.69 2.35 -9.51
CA PRO A 254 -10.70 2.46 -8.46
C PRO A 254 -9.84 1.19 -8.43
N MET A 255 -8.52 1.40 -8.33
CA MET A 255 -7.54 0.33 -8.14
C MET A 255 -7.95 -0.59 -6.98
N ARG A 256 -7.61 -1.88 -7.11
CA ARG A 256 -7.74 -2.87 -6.05
C ARG A 256 -6.43 -3.59 -5.82
N ILE A 257 -6.08 -3.80 -4.56
CA ILE A 257 -5.00 -4.68 -4.15
C ILE A 257 -5.59 -6.07 -3.96
N MET A 258 -5.16 -7.00 -4.80
CA MET A 258 -5.63 -8.39 -4.81
C MET A 258 -4.84 -9.26 -3.83
N GLY A 259 -3.60 -8.88 -3.52
CA GLY A 259 -2.73 -9.61 -2.62
C GLY A 259 -1.30 -9.08 -2.61
N LEU A 260 -0.38 -9.86 -2.04
CA LEU A 260 1.06 -9.61 -2.11
C LEU A 260 1.82 -10.84 -2.62
N VAL A 261 2.96 -10.60 -3.24
CA VAL A 261 3.81 -11.68 -3.75
C VAL A 261 4.48 -12.40 -2.57
N HIS A 262 4.26 -13.70 -2.46
CA HIS A 262 5.05 -14.56 -1.58
C HIS A 262 6.36 -14.95 -2.29
N GLY A 263 6.24 -15.53 -3.48
CA GLY A 263 7.39 -16.02 -4.24
C GLY A 263 6.94 -16.94 -5.37
N THR A 264 7.81 -17.90 -5.70
CA THR A 264 7.57 -18.85 -6.78
C THR A 264 7.38 -20.25 -6.22
N ILE A 265 6.31 -20.91 -6.65
CA ILE A 265 6.12 -22.35 -6.44
C ILE A 265 6.69 -23.09 -7.63
N SER A 266 7.50 -24.11 -7.35
CA SER A 266 8.13 -24.98 -8.35
C SER A 266 8.25 -26.40 -7.81
N ASP A 267 8.26 -27.39 -8.70
CA ASP A 267 8.67 -28.74 -8.32
C ASP A 267 10.14 -28.70 -7.81
N PRO A 268 10.44 -29.26 -6.63
CA PRO A 268 11.81 -29.33 -6.11
C PRO A 268 12.79 -30.09 -7.02
N LYS A 269 12.28 -31.05 -7.82
CA LYS A 269 13.07 -31.94 -8.68
C LYS A 269 13.20 -31.40 -10.11
N ASP A 270 12.18 -30.71 -10.61
CA ASP A 270 12.20 -30.10 -11.94
C ASP A 270 11.81 -28.62 -11.85
N LYS A 271 12.69 -27.76 -12.34
CA LYS A 271 12.49 -26.31 -12.34
C LYS A 271 11.50 -25.86 -13.43
N ALA A 272 10.95 -26.78 -14.23
CA ALA A 272 9.90 -26.53 -15.21
C ALA A 272 8.52 -26.28 -14.57
N GLY A 273 7.65 -25.52 -15.25
CA GLY A 273 6.24 -25.33 -14.85
C GLY A 273 6.05 -24.57 -13.53
N ARG A 274 6.54 -23.34 -13.45
CA ARG A 274 6.51 -22.52 -12.22
C ARG A 274 5.34 -21.54 -12.20
N PHE A 275 4.82 -21.29 -11.01
CA PHE A 275 3.76 -20.30 -10.77
C PHE A 275 4.23 -19.28 -9.73
N SER A 276 3.77 -18.03 -9.84
CA SER A 276 3.84 -17.12 -8.68
C SER A 276 2.78 -17.48 -7.66
N ALA A 277 3.14 -17.50 -6.38
CA ALA A 277 2.21 -17.63 -5.27
C ALA A 277 1.90 -16.26 -4.68
N ILE A 278 0.61 -15.92 -4.62
CA ILE A 278 0.13 -14.65 -4.10
C ILE A 278 -0.68 -14.89 -2.84
N VAL A 279 -0.31 -14.21 -1.76
CA VAL A 279 -1.12 -14.17 -0.54
C VAL A 279 -2.32 -13.27 -0.79
N PRO A 280 -3.57 -13.77 -0.66
CA PRO A 280 -4.77 -12.96 -0.82
C PRO A 280 -4.79 -11.71 0.08
N SER A 281 -5.33 -10.61 -0.44
CA SER A 281 -5.39 -9.33 0.27
C SER A 281 -6.25 -9.33 1.53
N TYR A 282 -7.22 -10.23 1.68
CA TYR A 282 -7.98 -10.33 2.95
C TYR A 282 -7.08 -10.74 4.13
N LEU A 283 -5.98 -11.47 3.89
CA LEU A 283 -4.99 -11.80 4.94
C LEU A 283 -4.11 -10.59 5.28
N ILE A 284 -3.86 -9.70 4.30
CA ILE A 284 -3.21 -8.41 4.55
C ILE A 284 -4.08 -7.56 5.46
N ALA A 285 -5.35 -7.46 5.10
CA ALA A 285 -6.41 -6.84 5.86
C ALA A 285 -6.49 -7.34 7.31
N GLU A 286 -6.57 -8.66 7.50
CA GLU A 286 -6.55 -9.31 8.82
C GLU A 286 -5.29 -8.94 9.61
N THR A 287 -4.12 -8.93 8.96
CA THR A 287 -2.86 -8.56 9.63
C THR A 287 -2.85 -7.10 10.08
N ILE A 288 -3.38 -6.18 9.26
CA ILE A 288 -3.53 -4.76 9.65
C ILE A 288 -4.55 -4.63 10.79
N ASP A 289 -5.60 -5.44 10.80
CA ASP A 289 -6.61 -5.44 11.87
C ASP A 289 -6.06 -5.96 13.21
N LEU A 290 -4.99 -6.76 13.18
CA LEU A 290 -4.22 -7.18 14.36
C LEU A 290 -3.17 -6.16 14.79
N ALA A 291 -2.82 -5.21 13.93
CA ALA A 291 -1.81 -4.20 14.22
C ALA A 291 -2.34 -3.15 15.21
N PRO A 292 -1.45 -2.54 16.04
CA PRO A 292 -1.84 -1.41 16.87
C PRO A 292 -2.49 -0.33 16.02
N SER A 293 -3.61 0.21 16.51
CA SER A 293 -4.36 1.26 15.84
C SER A 293 -4.98 2.20 16.87
N PHE A 294 -5.28 3.42 16.44
CA PHE A 294 -5.81 4.46 17.32
C PHE A 294 -7.22 4.11 17.82
N GLU A 295 -7.41 4.27 19.14
CA GLU A 295 -8.66 4.04 19.86
C GLU A 295 -8.95 5.27 20.73
N GLY A 296 -10.10 5.92 20.54
CA GLY A 296 -10.50 7.07 21.35
C GLY A 296 -10.97 8.27 20.55
N THR A 297 -10.94 9.44 21.15
CA THR A 297 -11.40 10.68 20.51
C THR A 297 -10.22 11.39 19.87
N TYR A 298 -10.36 11.80 18.61
CA TYR A 298 -9.40 12.63 17.92
C TYR A 298 -10.01 14.01 17.58
N THR A 299 -9.22 15.05 17.82
CA THR A 299 -9.59 16.44 17.61
C THR A 299 -8.84 17.02 16.43
N TYR A 300 -9.58 17.36 15.36
CA TYR A 300 -9.08 18.09 14.21
C TYR A 300 -9.16 19.59 14.49
N LYS A 301 -8.07 20.33 14.27
CA LYS A 301 -8.02 21.80 14.34
C LYS A 301 -7.61 22.44 13.01
N TYR A 302 -8.16 23.61 12.72
CA TYR A 302 -7.69 24.47 11.62
C TYR A 302 -6.25 24.98 11.88
N PRO A 303 -5.55 25.50 10.85
CA PRO A 303 -4.22 26.12 11.04
C PRO A 303 -4.21 27.27 12.06
N ASN A 304 -5.35 27.95 12.23
CA ASN A 304 -5.55 29.00 13.23
C ASN A 304 -5.79 28.48 14.67
N GLY A 305 -5.74 27.16 14.88
CA GLY A 305 -5.93 26.48 16.16
C GLY A 305 -7.39 26.27 16.59
N LYS A 306 -8.37 26.79 15.84
CA LYS A 306 -9.79 26.58 16.16
C LYS A 306 -10.22 25.14 15.88
N LEU A 307 -11.18 24.65 16.67
CA LEU A 307 -11.76 23.34 16.49
C LEU A 307 -12.41 23.22 15.10
N TRP A 308 -12.04 22.17 14.38
CA TRP A 308 -12.66 21.77 13.13
C TRP A 308 -13.65 20.64 13.38
N SER A 309 -13.18 19.49 13.86
CA SER A 309 -14.05 18.32 14.07
C SER A 309 -13.56 17.49 15.24
N ARG A 310 -14.48 16.90 15.99
CA ARG A 310 -14.16 15.87 16.99
C ARG A 310 -14.82 14.57 16.59
N ARG A 311 -14.07 13.47 16.66
CA ARG A 311 -14.53 12.15 16.21
C ARG A 311 -14.01 11.08 17.14
N ILE A 312 -14.85 10.09 17.42
CA ILE A 312 -14.42 8.86 18.09
C ILE A 312 -13.96 7.90 17.00
N TYR A 313 -12.82 7.27 17.22
CA TYR A 313 -12.20 6.27 16.39
C TYR A 313 -12.18 4.92 17.11
N LYS A 314 -12.36 3.86 16.32
CA LYS A 314 -12.21 2.48 16.75
C LYS A 314 -11.41 1.71 15.71
N ASN A 315 -10.36 1.04 16.13
CA ASN A 315 -9.38 0.36 15.30
C ASN A 315 -8.85 1.24 14.15
N GLY A 316 -8.54 2.51 14.45
CA GLY A 316 -8.06 3.50 13.48
C GLY A 316 -9.12 4.10 12.56
N ILE A 317 -10.37 3.62 12.60
CA ILE A 317 -11.46 4.01 11.70
C ILE A 317 -12.45 4.96 12.40
N PRO A 318 -13.02 5.97 11.71
CA PRO A 318 -14.07 6.82 12.28
C PRO A 318 -15.28 5.99 12.74
N TRP A 319 -15.63 6.10 14.01
CA TRP A 319 -16.74 5.38 14.64
C TRP A 319 -17.93 6.27 14.94
N THR A 320 -17.71 7.49 15.40
CA THR A 320 -18.78 8.47 15.67
C THR A 320 -18.27 9.89 15.44
N VAL A 321 -19.05 10.71 14.72
CA VAL A 321 -18.76 12.14 14.57
C VAL A 321 -19.46 12.94 15.67
N ILE A 322 -18.67 13.62 16.51
CA ILE A 322 -19.17 14.38 17.66
C ILE A 322 -19.54 15.78 17.21
N ASP A 323 -18.62 16.50 16.58
CA ASP A 323 -18.84 17.88 16.15
C ASP A 323 -18.14 18.21 14.84
N ASN A 324 -18.60 19.28 14.20
CA ASN A 324 -17.97 19.86 13.02
C ASN A 324 -18.23 21.38 13.01
N TYR A 325 -17.22 22.16 12.67
CA TYR A 325 -17.26 23.63 12.68
C TYR A 325 -16.53 24.19 11.47
N ASP A 326 -16.89 25.40 11.05
CA ASP A 326 -16.20 26.18 10.02
C ASP A 326 -14.95 26.89 10.59
N PRO A 327 -14.09 27.50 9.73
CA PRO A 327 -12.89 28.21 10.18
C PRO A 327 -13.15 29.38 11.13
N GLU A 328 -14.38 29.91 11.14
CA GLU A 328 -14.83 30.95 12.05
C GLU A 328 -15.26 30.40 13.42
N GLY A 329 -15.52 29.09 13.52
CA GLY A 329 -15.95 28.38 14.73
C GLY A 329 -17.46 28.18 14.83
N LYS A 330 -18.21 28.37 13.75
CA LYS A 330 -19.66 28.14 13.71
C LYS A 330 -19.96 26.67 13.37
N PRO A 331 -20.98 26.05 13.98
CA PRO A 331 -21.33 24.67 13.70
C PRO A 331 -21.64 24.42 12.20
N GLN A 332 -21.19 23.28 11.70
CA GLN A 332 -21.51 22.76 10.37
C GLN A 332 -22.15 21.37 10.47
N GLU A 333 -22.84 20.96 9.41
CA GLU A 333 -23.43 19.62 9.31
C GLU A 333 -22.34 18.54 9.37
N LYS A 334 -22.25 17.83 10.48
CA LYS A 334 -21.24 16.80 10.71
C LYS A 334 -21.53 15.47 10.00
N GLY A 335 -22.76 15.29 9.55
CA GLY A 335 -23.29 14.01 9.08
C GLY A 335 -23.99 13.23 10.21
N THR A 336 -24.21 11.94 9.97
CA THR A 336 -24.99 11.05 10.86
C THR A 336 -24.18 9.91 11.47
N LEU A 337 -22.87 9.86 11.23
CA LEU A 337 -22.02 8.74 11.66
C LEU A 337 -22.07 8.54 13.18
N LYS A 338 -22.65 7.41 13.58
CA LYS A 338 -22.75 6.96 14.97
C LYS A 338 -22.62 5.45 15.02
N ASP A 339 -21.86 4.94 15.98
CA ASP A 339 -21.64 3.51 16.18
C ASP A 339 -21.21 2.77 14.88
N GLY A 340 -20.33 3.40 14.12
CA GLY A 340 -19.77 2.91 12.86
C GLY A 340 -20.73 2.96 11.66
N THR A 341 -21.94 3.51 11.82
CA THR A 341 -22.95 3.54 10.75
C THR A 341 -23.47 4.96 10.51
N GLY A 342 -23.64 5.32 9.25
CA GLY A 342 -24.16 6.64 8.84
C GLY A 342 -23.22 7.37 7.90
N THR A 343 -23.28 8.69 7.91
CA THR A 343 -22.49 9.56 7.02
C THR A 343 -21.51 10.44 7.77
N LEU A 344 -20.34 10.65 7.18
CA LEU A 344 -19.34 11.61 7.66
C LEU A 344 -19.14 12.70 6.60
N ASN A 345 -19.39 13.95 6.99
CA ASN A 345 -19.16 15.09 6.12
C ASN A 345 -17.75 15.66 6.36
N THR A 346 -16.98 15.80 5.29
CA THR A 346 -15.62 16.36 5.34
C THR A 346 -15.56 17.66 4.55
N TYR A 347 -15.05 18.70 5.19
CA TYR A 347 -14.97 20.06 4.66
C TYR A 347 -13.51 20.40 4.30
N ASP A 348 -13.28 21.54 3.67
CA ASP A 348 -11.94 22.09 3.44
C ASP A 348 -11.56 23.15 4.49
N ALA A 349 -10.34 23.66 4.37
CA ALA A 349 -9.80 24.73 5.22
C ALA A 349 -10.58 26.06 5.14
N LYS A 350 -11.52 26.19 4.19
CA LYS A 350 -12.40 27.35 3.99
C LYS A 350 -13.85 27.05 4.42
N GLY A 351 -14.12 25.88 4.98
CA GLY A 351 -15.46 25.46 5.40
C GLY A 351 -16.37 25.02 4.26
N LYS A 352 -15.86 24.72 3.05
CA LYS A 352 -16.65 24.17 1.93
C LYS A 352 -16.70 22.64 2.03
N LEU A 353 -17.88 22.04 1.90
CA LEU A 353 -18.06 20.58 1.90
C LEU A 353 -17.34 19.96 0.69
N ILE A 354 -16.44 19.00 0.92
CA ILE A 354 -15.68 18.31 -0.13
C ILE A 354 -16.26 16.91 -0.40
N TYR A 355 -16.53 16.15 0.67
CA TYR A 355 -16.94 14.75 0.55
C TYR A 355 -18.01 14.39 1.58
N VAL A 356 -18.85 13.44 1.18
CA VAL A 356 -19.70 12.67 2.09
C VAL A 356 -19.29 11.22 2.00
N GLU A 357 -18.82 10.66 3.12
CA GLU A 357 -18.48 9.25 3.24
C GLU A 357 -19.62 8.50 3.92
N ARG A 358 -19.97 7.32 3.42
CA ARG A 358 -20.98 6.44 4.04
C ARG A 358 -20.30 5.24 4.66
N PHE A 359 -20.70 4.92 5.90
CA PHE A 359 -20.20 3.78 6.65
C PHE A 359 -21.33 2.85 7.08
N GLU A 360 -21.00 1.57 7.20
CA GLU A 360 -21.82 0.55 7.86
C GLU A 360 -20.92 -0.33 8.72
N LYS A 361 -21.18 -0.37 10.04
CA LYS A 361 -20.38 -1.12 11.02
C LYS A 361 -18.86 -0.85 10.93
N GLY A 362 -18.50 0.40 10.62
CA GLY A 362 -17.10 0.83 10.43
C GLY A 362 -16.56 0.59 9.02
N ILE A 363 -17.27 -0.10 8.12
CA ILE A 363 -16.83 -0.33 6.74
C ILE A 363 -17.25 0.87 5.88
N ARG A 364 -16.30 1.51 5.17
CA ARG A 364 -16.63 2.58 4.22
C ARG A 364 -17.27 1.98 2.97
N LEU A 365 -18.54 2.32 2.72
CA LEU A 365 -19.32 1.85 1.57
C LEU A 365 -19.15 2.74 0.34
N SER A 366 -19.04 4.06 0.55
CA SER A 366 -18.92 5.02 -0.56
C SER A 366 -18.25 6.31 -0.13
N LEU A 367 -17.55 6.95 -1.08
CA LEU A 367 -17.04 8.31 -1.01
C LEU A 367 -17.70 9.12 -2.13
N SER A 368 -18.54 10.09 -1.77
CA SER A 368 -19.23 10.94 -2.73
C SER A 368 -18.59 12.33 -2.76
N PRO A 369 -17.79 12.67 -3.79
CA PRO A 369 -17.29 14.04 -3.96
C PRO A 369 -18.45 15.00 -4.23
N VAL A 370 -18.41 16.15 -3.57
CA VAL A 370 -19.36 17.25 -3.74
C VAL A 370 -18.78 18.35 -4.66
N MET A 371 -17.45 18.39 -4.83
CA MET A 371 -16.72 19.28 -5.73
C MET A 371 -16.39 18.63 -7.09
N THR A 372 -16.10 19.44 -8.10
CA THR A 372 -15.68 18.93 -9.43
C THR A 372 -14.23 18.43 -9.41
N THR A 373 -13.85 17.55 -10.34
CA THR A 373 -12.47 17.01 -10.46
C THR A 373 -11.42 18.11 -10.62
N GLU A 374 -11.74 19.19 -11.34
CA GLU A 374 -10.86 20.34 -11.56
C GLU A 374 -10.67 21.20 -10.29
N GLU A 375 -11.65 21.19 -9.38
CA GLU A 375 -11.50 21.75 -8.04
C GLU A 375 -10.61 20.85 -7.17
N LEU A 376 -10.74 19.53 -7.26
CA LEU A 376 -9.94 18.56 -6.48
C LEU A 376 -8.45 18.53 -6.88
N GLU A 377 -8.12 18.70 -8.16
CA GLU A 377 -6.73 18.70 -8.66
C GLU A 377 -5.93 19.95 -8.26
N LYS A 378 -6.60 21.10 -8.11
CA LYS A 378 -5.97 22.33 -7.57
C LYS A 378 -5.63 22.22 -6.08
N PHE A 379 -6.15 21.19 -5.42
CA PHE A 379 -6.05 20.95 -3.98
C PHE A 379 -4.90 20.00 -3.60
N GLY A 380 -3.79 20.02 -4.35
CA GLY A 380 -2.61 19.19 -4.11
C GLY A 380 -2.25 19.03 -2.62
N GLY A 381 -2.68 17.90 -2.04
CA GLY A 381 -2.43 17.51 -0.65
C GLY A 381 -3.57 17.89 0.31
N PHE A 382 -4.14 16.86 0.95
CA PHE A 382 -4.70 17.00 2.29
C PHE A 382 -3.66 17.73 3.15
N ALA A 383 -3.96 18.94 3.62
CA ALA A 383 -3.28 19.45 4.80
C ALA A 383 -3.99 18.82 6.00
N PRO A 384 -3.42 17.82 6.68
CA PRO A 384 -4.01 17.37 7.92
C PRO A 384 -4.08 18.57 8.88
N ALA A 385 -5.24 18.71 9.50
CA ALA A 385 -5.40 19.47 10.72
C ALA A 385 -4.28 19.13 11.70
N LYS A 386 -3.78 20.12 12.44
CA LYS A 386 -2.77 19.89 13.48
C LYS A 386 -3.31 18.88 14.51
N PRO A 387 -2.56 17.80 14.86
CA PRO A 387 -2.86 17.03 16.05
C PRO A 387 -2.77 17.93 17.29
N ASP A 388 -3.61 17.66 18.29
CA ASP A 388 -3.47 18.28 19.61
C ASP A 388 -2.39 17.51 20.39
N GLU A 389 -1.39 18.20 20.95
CA GLU A 389 -0.27 17.58 21.69
C GLU A 389 -0.67 17.03 23.07
N ASN A 390 -1.97 16.90 23.37
CA ASN A 390 -2.48 16.65 24.73
C ASN A 390 -3.49 15.50 24.88
N ASP A 391 -3.74 14.68 23.85
CA ASP A 391 -4.65 13.53 23.94
C ASP A 391 -3.94 12.19 23.69
#